data_AF-A0A6A9TLM3-F1
#
_entry.id   AF-A0A6A9TLM3-F1
#
_cell.length_a   1.000
_cell.length_b   1.000
_cell.length_c   1.000
_cell.angle_alpha   90.00
_cell.angle_beta   90.00
_cell.angle_gamma   90.00
#
_symmetry.space_group_name_H-M   'P 1'
#
loop_
_entity.id
_entity.type
_entity.pdbx_description
1 polymer ?
#
loop_
_entity_poly.entity_id
_entity_poly.type
_entity_poly.pdbx_seq_one_letter_code
_entity_poly.pdbx_strand_id
1 'polypeptide(L)'
;MTLDPIHVENIARLAHGIAGDADATDHDDLAERVWREWLPELRRDGRVVIEPVGDHERRRASIDDVALADRPFETVHGLDSGTINPTTFKNGLVVDVAHAAMASAPTDLALHRDRTIVATVHAGDSRVGFDSDWTRRDEGHTRQRVLHAPRVNRYAEGVVHALALYLAEGTHALDHADRVEDLLVLDGPIYPKELFTWQDRDPELGALAREAKPRAVVEKYVRLVERFVERDVPLAGFVKNPASRTAVRALARAGVEPPWPDDAVLFTRLLERTEGDGTRAGSGVGGPDGG
;
A
#
# COMPACT_ATOMS: atom_id res chain seq x y z
N MET A 1 -5.46 28.02 -15.39
CA MET A 1 -5.47 29.18 -14.47
C MET A 1 -4.62 28.82 -13.27
N THR A 2 -3.45 29.42 -13.13
CA THR A 2 -2.63 29.31 -11.93
C THR A 2 -3.10 30.35 -10.92
N LEU A 3 -3.30 29.93 -9.66
CA LEU A 3 -3.68 30.83 -8.58
C LEU A 3 -2.55 31.84 -8.32
N ASP A 4 -2.93 33.10 -8.15
CA ASP A 4 -2.02 34.17 -7.73
C ASP A 4 -1.40 33.84 -6.35
N PRO A 5 -0.09 34.08 -6.13
CA PRO A 5 0.58 33.83 -4.86
C PRO A 5 -0.12 34.40 -3.62
N ILE A 6 -0.80 35.55 -3.74
CA ILE A 6 -1.55 36.17 -2.62
C ILE A 6 -2.73 35.29 -2.20
N HIS A 7 -3.38 34.61 -3.15
CA HIS A 7 -4.46 33.68 -2.84
C HIS A 7 -3.93 32.41 -2.19
N VAL A 8 -2.75 31.92 -2.59
CA VAL A 8 -2.10 30.77 -1.96
C VAL A 8 -1.73 31.07 -0.51
N GLU A 9 -1.21 32.27 -0.25
CA GLU A 9 -0.85 32.70 1.10
C GLU A 9 -2.08 32.87 2.01
N ASN A 10 -3.17 33.43 1.50
CA ASN A 10 -4.43 33.53 2.24
C ASN A 10 -5.06 32.16 2.52
N ILE A 11 -4.98 31.21 1.58
CA ILE A 11 -5.42 29.82 1.80
C ILE A 11 -4.57 29.16 2.89
N ALA A 12 -3.25 29.36 2.87
CA ALA A 12 -2.35 28.85 3.90
C ALA A 12 -2.65 29.43 5.29
N ARG A 13 -2.91 30.75 5.39
CA ARG A 13 -3.31 31.39 6.66
C ARG A 13 -4.66 30.89 7.18
N LEU A 14 -5.65 30.71 6.30
CA LEU A 14 -6.94 30.12 6.67
C LEU A 14 -6.75 28.70 7.20
N ALA A 15 -5.97 27.86 6.52
CA ALA A 15 -5.67 26.50 6.96
C ALA A 15 -4.93 26.49 8.31
N HIS A 16 -3.98 27.41 8.51
CA HIS A 16 -3.22 27.51 9.76
C HIS A 16 -4.09 27.99 10.93
N GLY A 17 -5.01 28.93 10.69
CA GLY A 17 -5.98 29.37 11.69
C GLY A 17 -6.90 28.24 12.15
N ILE A 18 -7.45 27.47 11.20
CA ILE A 18 -8.28 26.29 11.51
C ILE A 18 -7.50 25.24 12.30
N ALA A 19 -6.22 25.02 11.97
CA ALA A 19 -5.37 24.07 12.68
C ALA A 19 -5.02 24.53 14.11
N GLY A 20 -4.91 25.85 14.34
CA GLY A 20 -4.60 26.42 15.65
C GLY A 20 -5.80 26.46 16.62
N ASP A 21 -7.04 26.50 16.10
CA ASP A 21 -8.27 26.49 16.92
C ASP A 21 -8.64 25.08 17.44
N ALA A 22 -8.04 24.02 16.87
CA ALA A 22 -8.18 22.66 17.37
C ALA A 22 -7.17 22.41 18.50
N ASP A 23 -7.66 22.26 19.74
CA ASP A 23 -6.80 21.95 20.89
C ASP A 23 -6.17 20.56 20.72
N ALA A 24 -4.89 20.53 20.35
CA ALA A 24 -4.15 19.29 20.15
C ALA A 24 -3.85 18.55 21.47
N THR A 25 -3.93 19.23 22.62
CA THR A 25 -3.55 18.68 23.93
C THR A 25 -4.51 17.56 24.36
N ASP A 26 -5.82 17.76 24.20
CA ASP A 26 -6.84 16.74 24.48
C ASP A 26 -6.69 15.50 23.58
N HIS A 27 -6.08 15.68 22.40
CA HIS A 27 -5.83 14.60 21.46
C HIS A 27 -4.61 13.75 21.83
N ASP A 28 -3.62 14.30 22.52
CA ASP A 28 -2.42 13.57 22.99
C ASP A 28 -2.77 12.58 24.12
N ASP A 29 -3.57 13.01 25.10
CA ASP A 29 -4.06 12.15 26.19
C ASP A 29 -4.95 11.01 25.63
N LEU A 30 -5.78 11.32 24.62
CA LEU A 30 -6.56 10.30 23.94
C LEU A 30 -5.68 9.32 23.17
N ALA A 31 -4.64 9.80 22.47
CA ALA A 31 -3.70 8.94 21.75
C ALA A 31 -3.00 7.97 22.71
N GLU A 32 -2.46 8.48 23.82
CA GLU A 32 -1.77 7.67 24.82
C GLU A 32 -2.71 6.64 25.46
N ARG A 33 -3.96 7.01 25.74
CA ARG A 33 -4.99 6.08 26.21
C ARG A 33 -5.30 4.99 25.18
N VAL A 34 -5.46 5.35 23.91
CA VAL A 34 -5.64 4.39 22.81
C VAL A 34 -4.47 3.42 22.75
N TRP A 35 -3.23 3.91 22.86
CA TRP A 35 -2.04 3.07 22.88
C TRP A 35 -2.03 2.09 24.04
N ARG A 36 -2.36 2.52 25.27
CA ARG A 36 -2.25 1.67 26.47
C ARG A 36 -3.43 0.73 26.67
N GLU A 37 -4.64 1.17 26.35
CA GLU A 37 -5.86 0.46 26.74
C GLU A 37 -6.51 -0.29 25.58
N TRP A 38 -6.33 0.19 24.34
CA TRP A 38 -7.08 -0.31 23.17
C TRP A 38 -6.24 -1.11 22.20
N LEU A 39 -5.03 -0.65 21.88
CA LEU A 39 -4.16 -1.31 20.91
C LEU A 39 -3.51 -2.63 21.36
N PRO A 40 -3.30 -2.95 22.67
CA PRO A 40 -2.76 -4.24 23.05
C PRO A 40 -3.64 -5.42 22.64
N GLU A 41 -4.97 -5.21 22.58
CA GLU A 41 -5.91 -6.20 22.05
C GLU A 41 -7.19 -5.48 21.57
N LEU A 42 -7.16 -4.94 20.35
CA LEU A 42 -8.32 -4.22 19.83
C LEU A 42 -9.38 -5.22 19.38
N ARG A 43 -10.57 -5.15 19.98
CA ARG A 43 -11.69 -6.03 19.65
C ARG A 43 -12.80 -5.29 18.92
N ARG A 44 -13.46 -6.00 18.00
CA ARG A 44 -14.69 -5.58 17.34
C ARG A 44 -15.68 -6.74 17.37
N ASP A 45 -16.88 -6.49 17.90
CA ASP A 45 -17.96 -7.50 17.98
C ASP A 45 -17.48 -8.82 18.62
N GLY A 46 -16.64 -8.71 19.67
CA GLY A 46 -16.06 -9.86 20.36
C GLY A 46 -14.90 -10.55 19.63
N ARG A 47 -14.49 -10.10 18.44
CA ARG A 47 -13.35 -10.62 17.69
C ARG A 47 -12.13 -9.71 17.82
N VAL A 48 -10.95 -10.28 18.08
CA VAL A 48 -9.68 -9.54 18.00
C VAL A 48 -9.44 -9.13 16.56
N VAL A 49 -9.27 -7.82 16.33
CA VAL A 49 -9.00 -7.23 15.01
C VAL A 49 -7.58 -6.68 14.89
N ILE A 50 -6.94 -6.33 16.02
CA ILE A 50 -5.53 -5.97 16.11
C ILE A 50 -4.97 -6.58 17.39
N GLU A 51 -3.82 -7.24 17.27
CA GLU A 51 -3.01 -7.74 18.37
C GLU A 51 -1.52 -7.58 18.00
N PRO A 52 -0.63 -7.37 18.98
CA PRO A 52 0.79 -7.23 18.73
C PRO A 52 1.42 -8.58 18.33
N VAL A 53 2.38 -8.53 17.39
CA VAL A 53 3.17 -9.71 16.99
C VAL A 53 4.22 -10.06 18.05
N GLY A 54 4.61 -9.10 18.89
CA GLY A 54 5.58 -9.25 19.97
C GLY A 54 5.30 -8.25 21.09
N ASP A 55 6.35 -7.62 21.60
CA ASP A 55 6.20 -6.64 22.68
C ASP A 55 5.44 -5.38 22.22
N HIS A 56 4.49 -4.93 23.03
CA HIS A 56 3.72 -3.71 22.78
C HIS A 56 4.46 -2.47 23.30
N GLU A 57 5.39 -1.97 22.49
CA GLU A 57 6.26 -0.85 22.87
C GLU A 57 6.52 0.12 21.72
N ARG A 58 6.82 1.37 22.08
CA ARG A 58 7.30 2.39 21.16
C ARG A 58 8.81 2.42 21.22
N ARG A 59 9.47 2.15 20.09
CA ARG A 59 10.93 2.20 19.97
C ARG A 59 11.36 3.46 19.23
N ARG A 60 12.56 3.93 19.57
CA ARG A 60 13.24 5.04 18.90
C ARG A 60 14.64 4.59 18.51
N ALA A 61 15.05 4.94 17.30
CA ALA A 61 16.42 4.77 16.82
C ALA A 61 16.97 6.10 16.27
N SER A 62 18.30 6.24 16.29
CA SER A 62 18.97 7.29 15.51
C SER A 62 18.91 6.96 14.02
N ILE A 63 18.83 7.98 13.17
CA ILE A 63 18.91 7.79 11.71
C ILE A 63 20.28 7.21 11.34
N ASP A 64 21.35 7.66 12.01
CA ASP A 64 22.70 7.17 11.78
C ASP A 64 22.84 5.69 12.13
N ASP A 65 22.25 5.26 13.26
CA ASP A 65 22.25 3.85 13.66
C ASP A 65 21.48 2.98 12.66
N VAL A 66 20.35 3.47 12.15
CA VAL A 66 19.57 2.75 11.11
C VAL A 66 20.33 2.66 9.79
N ALA A 67 21.04 3.72 9.41
CA ALA A 67 21.83 3.75 8.17
C ALA A 67 23.07 2.85 8.22
N LEU A 68 23.65 2.67 9.42
CA LEU A 68 24.83 1.83 9.66
C LEU A 68 24.49 0.40 10.10
N ALA A 69 23.21 0.08 10.29
CA ALA A 69 22.78 -1.25 10.70
C ALA A 69 23.17 -2.30 9.66
N ASP A 70 23.64 -3.45 10.16
CA ASP A 70 23.88 -4.62 9.32
C ASP A 70 22.59 -5.04 8.62
N ARG A 71 22.71 -5.38 7.34
CA ARG A 71 21.56 -5.84 6.54
C ARG A 71 21.19 -7.25 6.97
N PRO A 72 19.95 -7.50 7.43
CA PRO A 72 19.57 -8.82 7.93
C PRO A 72 19.39 -9.87 6.82
N PHE A 73 19.30 -9.43 5.56
CA PHE A 73 19.14 -10.29 4.38
C PHE A 73 20.31 -10.08 3.42
N GLU A 74 20.86 -11.18 2.89
CA GLU A 74 21.95 -11.14 1.91
C GLU A 74 21.45 -10.58 0.58
N THR A 75 20.26 -11.00 0.14
CA THR A 75 19.57 -10.51 -1.06
C THR A 75 18.23 -9.85 -0.74
N VAL A 76 17.90 -8.76 -1.42
CA VAL A 76 16.57 -8.13 -1.31
C VAL A 76 16.04 -7.86 -2.70
N HIS A 77 14.83 -8.33 -2.96
CA HIS A 77 14.13 -8.13 -4.22
C HIS A 77 13.01 -7.12 -4.03
N GLY A 78 12.97 -6.11 -4.91
CA GLY A 78 11.91 -5.11 -4.95
C GLY A 78 11.11 -5.26 -6.23
N LEU A 79 9.79 -5.29 -6.13
CA LEU A 79 8.91 -5.34 -7.29
C LEU A 79 8.01 -4.11 -7.31
N ASP A 80 7.94 -3.49 -8.48
CA ASP A 80 7.09 -2.32 -8.73
C ASP A 80 6.32 -2.51 -10.04
N SER A 81 5.14 -1.90 -10.11
CA SER A 81 4.30 -1.90 -11.29
C SER A 81 3.73 -0.51 -11.55
N GLY A 82 3.77 -0.10 -12.82
CA GLY A 82 3.31 1.21 -13.28
C GLY A 82 2.29 1.08 -14.41
N THR A 83 1.45 2.10 -14.56
CA THR A 83 0.49 2.19 -15.67
C THR A 83 0.65 3.49 -16.45
N ILE A 84 0.15 3.53 -17.69
CA ILE A 84 0.06 4.76 -18.48
C ILE A 84 -1.21 5.58 -18.18
N ASN A 85 -2.04 5.10 -17.26
CA ASN A 85 -3.41 5.53 -16.97
C ASN A 85 -4.41 5.21 -18.10
N PRO A 86 -5.67 4.93 -17.76
CA PRO A 86 -6.70 4.64 -18.74
C PRO A 86 -6.89 5.77 -19.75
N THR A 87 -6.97 5.39 -21.03
CA THR A 87 -7.28 6.27 -22.15
C THR A 87 -8.58 5.85 -22.81
N THR A 88 -9.53 6.78 -22.88
CA THR A 88 -10.81 6.58 -23.58
C THR A 88 -10.70 7.10 -25.02
N PHE A 89 -10.98 6.22 -25.99
CA PHE A 89 -10.91 6.51 -27.42
C PHE A 89 -12.28 6.88 -28.00
N LYS A 90 -12.28 7.64 -29.11
CA LYS A 90 -13.51 8.07 -29.81
C LYS A 90 -14.36 6.92 -30.34
N ASN A 91 -13.78 5.74 -30.55
CA ASN A 91 -14.49 4.53 -30.97
C ASN A 91 -15.09 3.75 -29.78
N GLY A 92 -15.07 4.31 -28.56
CA GLY A 92 -15.67 3.72 -27.38
C GLY A 92 -14.81 2.67 -26.68
N LEU A 93 -13.54 2.52 -27.06
CA LEU A 93 -12.59 1.69 -26.32
C LEU A 93 -12.05 2.46 -25.12
N VAL A 94 -11.88 1.76 -24.00
CA VAL A 94 -11.10 2.24 -22.86
C VAL A 94 -9.92 1.29 -22.70
N VAL A 95 -8.70 1.83 -22.72
CA VAL A 95 -7.48 1.02 -22.67
C VAL A 95 -6.56 1.54 -21.58
N ASP A 96 -6.02 0.64 -20.78
CA ASP A 96 -4.84 0.93 -19.95
C ASP A 96 -3.74 -0.09 -20.25
N VAL A 97 -2.50 0.31 -20.03
CA VAL A 97 -1.33 -0.55 -20.16
C VAL A 97 -0.52 -0.45 -18.89
N ALA A 98 -0.31 -1.59 -18.25
CA ALA A 98 0.57 -1.72 -17.10
C ALA A 98 1.84 -2.48 -17.47
N HIS A 99 2.92 -2.17 -16.75
CA HIS A 99 4.12 -2.98 -16.76
C HIS A 99 4.60 -3.23 -15.33
N ALA A 100 5.21 -4.39 -15.12
CA ALA A 100 5.87 -4.74 -13.86
C ALA A 100 7.34 -5.09 -14.10
N ALA A 101 8.18 -4.80 -13.10
CA ALA A 101 9.60 -5.08 -13.09
C ALA A 101 10.08 -5.43 -11.68
N MET A 102 11.10 -6.28 -11.60
CA MET A 102 11.76 -6.65 -10.36
C MET A 102 13.22 -6.19 -10.39
N ALA A 103 13.66 -5.60 -9.27
CA ALA A 103 15.05 -5.28 -8.99
C ALA A 103 15.55 -6.11 -7.82
N SER A 104 16.88 -6.14 -7.66
CA SER A 104 17.56 -6.89 -6.61
C SER A 104 18.75 -6.11 -6.07
N ALA A 105 19.07 -6.33 -4.80
CA ALA A 105 20.32 -5.95 -4.17
C ALA A 105 20.93 -7.20 -3.53
N PRO A 106 22.14 -7.65 -3.91
CA PRO A 106 22.98 -7.12 -4.99
C PRO A 106 22.34 -7.18 -6.39
N THR A 107 22.87 -6.38 -7.30
CA THR A 107 22.34 -6.20 -8.66
C THR A 107 22.40 -7.48 -9.50
N ASP A 108 21.26 -7.83 -10.12
CA ASP A 108 21.14 -8.85 -11.17
C ASP A 108 20.57 -8.20 -12.45
N LEU A 109 21.44 -7.93 -13.43
CA LEU A 109 21.05 -7.25 -14.67
C LEU A 109 20.09 -8.07 -15.55
N ALA A 110 20.14 -9.40 -15.47
CA ALA A 110 19.23 -10.24 -16.23
C ALA A 110 17.82 -10.13 -15.65
N LEU A 111 17.67 -10.15 -14.33
CA LEU A 111 16.40 -9.88 -13.66
C LEU A 111 15.89 -8.46 -13.99
N HIS A 112 16.77 -7.46 -13.91
CA HIS A 112 16.37 -6.05 -14.08
C HIS A 112 15.91 -5.72 -15.50
N ARG A 113 16.24 -6.57 -16.49
CA ARG A 113 15.76 -6.43 -17.88
C ARG A 113 14.37 -7.02 -18.07
N ASP A 114 13.93 -7.95 -17.21
CA ASP A 114 12.66 -8.65 -17.40
C ASP A 114 11.46 -7.70 -17.18
N ARG A 115 10.46 -7.80 -18.06
CA ARG A 115 9.23 -6.99 -18.02
C ARG A 115 8.01 -7.84 -18.25
N THR A 116 6.97 -7.63 -17.47
CA THR A 116 5.63 -8.14 -17.76
C THR A 116 4.72 -6.99 -18.14
N ILE A 117 4.15 -6.99 -19.34
CA ILE A 117 3.29 -5.93 -19.88
C ILE A 117 1.87 -6.47 -20.09
N VAL A 118 0.87 -5.77 -19.58
CA VAL A 118 -0.54 -6.11 -19.78
C VAL A 118 -1.27 -4.89 -20.31
N ALA A 119 -1.84 -5.02 -21.50
CA ALA A 119 -2.82 -4.06 -22.01
C ALA A 119 -4.22 -4.57 -21.69
N THR A 120 -5.01 -3.82 -20.93
CA THR A 120 -6.41 -4.16 -20.67
C THR A 120 -7.31 -3.26 -21.49
N VAL A 121 -8.27 -3.85 -22.21
CA VAL A 121 -9.20 -3.15 -23.09
C VAL A 121 -10.63 -3.43 -22.63
N HIS A 122 -11.42 -2.40 -22.42
CA HIS A 122 -12.87 -2.49 -22.32
C HIS A 122 -13.50 -1.98 -23.62
N ALA A 123 -14.52 -2.69 -24.12
CA ALA A 123 -15.26 -2.31 -25.30
C ALA A 123 -16.78 -2.45 -25.10
N GLY A 124 -17.53 -1.43 -25.52
CA GLY A 124 -18.99 -1.46 -25.51
C GLY A 124 -19.61 -2.46 -26.51
N ASP A 125 -18.91 -2.78 -27.60
CA ASP A 125 -19.38 -3.71 -28.66
C ASP A 125 -19.08 -5.18 -28.33
N SER A 126 -20.12 -6.02 -28.29
CA SER A 126 -20.03 -7.43 -27.88
C SER A 126 -19.51 -8.34 -28.98
N ARG A 127 -19.39 -7.82 -30.20
CA ARG A 127 -18.91 -8.58 -31.35
C ARG A 127 -17.39 -8.63 -31.46
N VAL A 128 -16.68 -7.84 -30.65
CA VAL A 128 -15.23 -7.72 -30.73
C VAL A 128 -14.57 -8.37 -29.51
N GLY A 129 -13.57 -9.23 -29.77
CA GLY A 129 -12.72 -9.86 -28.75
C GLY A 129 -11.28 -9.40 -28.92
N PHE A 130 -10.66 -8.94 -27.84
CA PHE A 130 -9.28 -8.45 -27.84
C PHE A 130 -8.32 -9.33 -27.03
N ASP A 131 -8.80 -10.40 -26.39
CA ASP A 131 -7.94 -11.29 -25.62
C ASP A 131 -6.84 -11.87 -26.50
N SER A 132 -5.61 -11.85 -25.99
CA SER A 132 -4.47 -12.49 -26.63
C SER A 132 -3.80 -13.48 -25.69
N ASP A 133 -3.16 -14.49 -26.27
CA ASP A 133 -2.20 -15.31 -25.55
C ASP A 133 -1.00 -14.46 -25.11
N TRP A 134 -0.26 -15.00 -24.14
CA TRP A 134 1.02 -14.43 -23.74
C TRP A 134 2.05 -14.59 -24.85
N THR A 135 2.69 -13.49 -25.22
CA THR A 135 3.77 -13.47 -26.21
C THR A 135 5.06 -12.97 -25.56
N ARG A 136 6.21 -13.30 -26.18
CA ARG A 136 7.51 -12.80 -25.75
C ARG A 136 8.11 -11.82 -26.76
N ARG A 137 8.84 -10.84 -26.27
CA ARG A 137 9.58 -9.79 -26.99
C ARG A 137 10.93 -9.59 -26.30
N ASP A 138 11.78 -8.75 -26.88
CA ASP A 138 13.10 -8.42 -26.33
C ASP A 138 13.91 -9.67 -25.94
N GLU A 139 14.12 -10.58 -26.90
CA GLU A 139 14.89 -11.82 -26.69
C GLU A 139 14.34 -12.74 -25.58
N GLY A 140 13.10 -12.53 -25.16
CA GLY A 140 12.46 -13.30 -24.09
C GLY A 140 12.32 -12.55 -22.77
N HIS A 141 12.96 -11.40 -22.62
CA HIS A 141 12.92 -10.58 -21.41
C HIS A 141 11.58 -9.87 -21.22
N THR A 142 10.86 -9.58 -22.30
CA THR A 142 9.53 -8.98 -22.20
C THR A 142 8.46 -10.02 -22.46
N ARG A 143 7.55 -10.20 -21.50
CA ARG A 143 6.33 -10.99 -21.65
C ARG A 143 5.14 -10.05 -21.72
N GLN A 144 4.26 -10.23 -22.69
CA GLN A 144 3.13 -9.32 -22.88
C GLN A 144 1.84 -9.99 -23.33
N ARG A 145 0.69 -9.40 -22.99
CA ARG A 145 -0.62 -9.79 -23.54
C ARG A 145 -1.63 -8.65 -23.55
N VAL A 146 -2.72 -8.87 -24.29
CA VAL A 146 -3.95 -8.07 -24.23
C VAL A 146 -5.02 -8.84 -23.46
N LEU A 147 -5.69 -8.17 -22.52
CA LEU A 147 -6.81 -8.67 -21.75
C LEU A 147 -8.07 -7.87 -22.10
N HIS A 148 -9.10 -8.52 -22.61
CA HIS A 148 -10.40 -7.86 -22.73
C HIS A 148 -11.06 -7.81 -21.33
N ALA A 149 -11.19 -6.65 -20.71
CA ALA A 149 -11.90 -6.49 -19.45
C ALA A 149 -13.37 -6.93 -19.60
N PRO A 150 -13.99 -7.49 -18.55
CA PRO A 150 -15.41 -7.73 -18.60
C PRO A 150 -16.22 -6.44 -18.67
N ARG A 151 -17.47 -6.58 -19.09
CA ARG A 151 -18.34 -5.45 -19.36
C ARG A 151 -18.81 -4.78 -18.09
N VAL A 152 -18.59 -3.47 -18.04
CA VAL A 152 -19.16 -2.57 -17.04
C VAL A 152 -19.69 -1.31 -17.70
N ASN A 153 -20.73 -0.71 -17.11
CA ASN A 153 -21.36 0.53 -17.61
C ASN A 153 -20.69 1.79 -17.04
N ARG A 154 -20.40 1.72 -15.75
CA ARG A 154 -19.70 2.73 -14.94
C ARG A 154 -18.42 2.05 -14.48
N TYR A 155 -17.32 2.77 -14.31
CA TYR A 155 -16.02 2.21 -13.89
C TYR A 155 -15.16 1.52 -14.97
N ALA A 156 -15.43 1.68 -16.26
CA ALA A 156 -14.58 1.11 -17.31
C ALA A 156 -13.09 1.44 -17.12
N GLU A 157 -12.77 2.71 -16.85
CA GLU A 157 -11.40 3.17 -16.58
C GLU A 157 -10.77 2.48 -15.35
N GLY A 158 -11.47 2.45 -14.21
CA GLY A 158 -10.97 1.80 -13.00
C GLY A 158 -10.80 0.29 -13.16
N VAL A 159 -11.70 -0.36 -13.89
CA VAL A 159 -11.61 -1.81 -14.16
C VAL A 159 -10.42 -2.13 -15.06
N VAL A 160 -10.23 -1.40 -16.17
CA VAL A 160 -9.07 -1.66 -17.04
C VAL A 160 -7.76 -1.37 -16.32
N HIS A 161 -7.72 -0.33 -15.49
CA HIS A 161 -6.58 0.04 -14.68
C HIS A 161 -6.18 -1.07 -13.70
N ALA A 162 -7.11 -1.43 -12.81
CA ALA A 162 -6.86 -2.44 -11.78
C ALA A 162 -6.48 -3.79 -12.38
N LEU A 163 -7.16 -4.21 -13.46
CA LEU A 163 -6.84 -5.49 -14.11
C LEU A 163 -5.51 -5.45 -14.86
N ALA A 164 -5.13 -4.33 -15.48
CA ALA A 164 -3.81 -4.20 -16.10
C ALA A 164 -2.72 -4.29 -15.03
N LEU A 165 -2.80 -3.43 -14.01
CA LEU A 165 -1.81 -3.29 -12.94
C LEU A 165 -1.57 -4.61 -12.21
N TYR A 166 -2.62 -5.16 -11.59
CA TYR A 166 -2.47 -6.34 -10.73
C TYR A 166 -2.16 -7.61 -11.51
N LEU A 167 -2.60 -7.71 -12.76
CA LEU A 167 -2.22 -8.86 -13.57
C LEU A 167 -0.76 -8.79 -13.99
N ALA A 168 -0.25 -7.61 -14.36
CA ALA A 168 1.16 -7.43 -14.70
C ALA A 168 2.03 -7.74 -13.48
N GLU A 169 1.72 -7.12 -12.34
CA GLU A 169 2.42 -7.29 -11.07
C GLU A 169 2.40 -8.74 -10.57
N GLY A 170 1.21 -9.32 -10.37
CA GLY A 170 1.07 -10.68 -9.84
C GLY A 170 1.64 -11.75 -10.78
N THR A 171 1.60 -11.53 -12.10
CA THR A 171 2.26 -12.45 -13.05
C THR A 171 3.78 -12.33 -12.96
N HIS A 172 4.32 -11.12 -12.94
CA HIS A 172 5.77 -10.90 -12.84
C HIS A 172 6.33 -11.45 -11.52
N ALA A 173 5.65 -11.18 -10.40
CA ALA A 173 6.03 -11.67 -9.09
C ALA A 173 6.10 -13.20 -9.04
N LEU A 174 5.09 -13.88 -9.60
CA LEU A 174 5.05 -15.35 -9.63
C LEU A 174 6.06 -15.97 -10.57
N ASP A 175 6.27 -15.39 -11.76
CA ASP A 175 7.22 -15.88 -12.75
C ASP A 175 8.67 -15.81 -12.21
N HIS A 176 8.95 -14.86 -11.31
CA HIS A 176 10.27 -14.65 -10.71
C HIS A 176 10.37 -15.11 -9.24
N ALA A 177 9.32 -15.67 -8.66
CA ALA A 177 9.28 -16.01 -7.24
C ALA A 177 10.46 -16.90 -6.80
N ASP A 178 10.83 -17.89 -7.62
CA ASP A 178 11.93 -18.82 -7.33
C ASP A 178 13.32 -18.18 -7.33
N ARG A 179 13.46 -16.97 -7.91
CA ARG A 179 14.73 -16.22 -7.89
C ARG A 179 14.94 -15.45 -6.59
N VAL A 180 13.89 -15.30 -5.77
CA VAL A 180 13.97 -14.62 -4.49
C VAL A 180 14.35 -15.62 -3.41
N GLU A 181 15.52 -15.44 -2.80
CA GLU A 181 16.06 -16.33 -1.77
C GLU A 181 15.77 -15.82 -0.35
N ASP A 182 15.95 -14.52 -0.09
CA ASP A 182 15.88 -14.01 1.29
C ASP A 182 14.69 -13.06 1.58
N LEU A 183 14.34 -12.14 0.68
CA LEU A 183 13.25 -11.18 0.90
C LEU A 183 12.66 -10.65 -0.41
N LEU A 184 11.33 -10.68 -0.53
CA LEU A 184 10.57 -9.91 -1.54
C LEU A 184 9.82 -8.75 -0.89
N VAL A 185 9.99 -7.56 -1.45
CA VAL A 185 9.22 -6.35 -1.12
C VAL A 185 8.40 -5.94 -2.34
N LEU A 186 7.07 -5.84 -2.18
CA LEU A 186 6.16 -5.29 -3.19
C LEU A 186 5.94 -3.80 -2.91
N ASP A 187 5.95 -2.93 -3.93
CA ASP A 187 5.54 -1.52 -3.83
C ASP A 187 4.00 -1.40 -3.77
N GLY A 188 3.43 -1.95 -2.70
CA GLY A 188 2.00 -2.05 -2.51
C GLY A 188 1.62 -3.10 -1.47
N PRO A 189 0.32 -3.33 -1.26
CA PRO A 189 -0.16 -4.41 -0.41
C PRO A 189 0.17 -5.80 -1.01
N ILE A 190 0.39 -6.79 -0.15
CA ILE A 190 0.60 -8.21 -0.57
C ILE A 190 -0.61 -8.86 -1.24
N TYR A 191 -1.75 -8.18 -1.21
CA TYR A 191 -2.98 -8.58 -1.88
C TYR A 191 -3.54 -7.40 -2.68
N PRO A 192 -4.26 -7.64 -3.79
CA PRO A 192 -4.78 -6.59 -4.65
C PRO A 192 -5.99 -5.94 -3.99
N LYS A 193 -5.72 -5.06 -3.02
CA LYS A 193 -6.72 -4.51 -2.09
C LYS A 193 -7.89 -3.85 -2.81
N GLU A 194 -7.64 -3.15 -3.91
CA GLU A 194 -8.71 -2.51 -4.68
C GLU A 194 -9.72 -3.56 -5.19
N LEU A 195 -9.26 -4.70 -5.74
CA LEU A 195 -10.14 -5.78 -6.21
C LEU A 195 -10.96 -6.40 -5.07
N PHE A 196 -10.41 -6.51 -3.86
CA PHE A 196 -11.15 -7.00 -2.70
C PHE A 196 -12.25 -6.06 -2.24
N THR A 197 -12.03 -4.75 -2.38
CA THR A 197 -13.03 -3.74 -2.00
C THR A 197 -14.15 -3.57 -3.02
N TRP A 198 -14.04 -4.14 -4.22
CA TRP A 198 -15.07 -4.04 -5.26
C TRP A 198 -16.44 -4.54 -4.79
N GLN A 199 -16.46 -5.61 -3.99
CA GLN A 199 -17.71 -6.18 -3.45
C GLN A 199 -18.45 -5.22 -2.52
N ASP A 200 -17.71 -4.43 -1.73
CA ASP A 200 -18.27 -3.51 -0.74
C ASP A 200 -18.59 -2.13 -1.33
N ARG A 201 -18.03 -1.81 -2.50
CA ARG A 201 -18.11 -0.47 -3.11
C ARG A 201 -19.35 -0.27 -3.96
N ASP A 202 -19.67 -1.22 -4.84
CA ASP A 202 -20.83 -1.13 -5.74
C ASP A 202 -21.29 -2.54 -6.18
N PRO A 203 -22.61 -2.80 -6.31
CA PRO A 203 -23.11 -4.10 -6.74
C PRO A 203 -22.58 -4.59 -8.09
N GLU A 204 -22.33 -3.70 -9.05
CA GLU A 204 -21.79 -4.04 -10.38
C GLU A 204 -20.33 -4.48 -10.27
N LEU A 205 -19.52 -3.75 -9.49
CA LEU A 205 -18.14 -4.14 -9.20
C LEU A 205 -18.08 -5.45 -8.39
N GLY A 206 -19.04 -5.65 -7.49
CA GLY A 206 -19.16 -6.91 -6.75
C GLY A 206 -19.49 -8.11 -7.65
N ALA A 207 -20.38 -7.93 -8.64
CA ALA A 207 -20.65 -8.97 -9.64
C ALA A 207 -19.40 -9.25 -10.48
N LEU A 208 -18.73 -8.21 -10.96
CA LEU A 208 -17.49 -8.29 -11.72
C LEU A 208 -16.40 -9.05 -10.97
N ALA A 209 -16.21 -8.79 -9.67
CA ALA A 209 -15.21 -9.45 -8.83
C ALA A 209 -15.36 -10.99 -8.79
N ARG A 210 -16.54 -11.53 -9.11
CA ARG A 210 -16.82 -12.97 -9.15
C ARG A 210 -16.54 -13.60 -10.52
N GLU A 211 -16.27 -12.79 -11.54
CA GLU A 211 -15.96 -13.26 -12.88
C GLU A 211 -14.56 -13.90 -12.96
N ALA A 212 -14.35 -14.72 -14.00
CA ALA A 212 -13.12 -15.49 -14.16
C ALA A 212 -11.86 -14.63 -14.24
N LYS A 213 -11.91 -13.47 -14.91
CA LYS A 213 -10.72 -12.62 -15.12
C LYS A 213 -10.25 -11.95 -13.82
N PRO A 214 -11.08 -11.22 -13.06
CA PRO A 214 -10.68 -10.69 -11.75
C PRO A 214 -10.27 -11.79 -10.76
N ARG A 215 -10.96 -12.94 -10.75
CA ARG A 215 -10.58 -14.09 -9.90
C ARG A 215 -9.21 -14.63 -10.24
N ALA A 216 -8.87 -14.75 -11.53
CA ALA A 216 -7.54 -15.20 -11.95
C ALA A 216 -6.44 -14.22 -11.51
N VAL A 217 -6.72 -12.92 -11.46
CA VAL A 217 -5.78 -11.93 -10.92
C VAL A 217 -5.58 -12.14 -9.42
N VAL A 218 -6.67 -12.25 -8.65
CA VAL A 218 -6.61 -12.54 -7.21
C VAL A 218 -5.84 -13.83 -6.93
N GLU A 219 -6.10 -14.89 -7.71
CA GLU A 219 -5.41 -16.17 -7.57
C GLU A 219 -3.88 -16.01 -7.70
N LYS A 220 -3.38 -15.13 -8.57
CA LYS A 220 -1.93 -14.88 -8.68
C LYS A 220 -1.32 -14.39 -7.36
N TYR A 221 -1.99 -13.49 -6.65
CA TYR A 221 -1.48 -13.00 -5.35
C TYR A 221 -1.59 -14.06 -4.26
N VAL A 222 -2.69 -14.80 -4.22
CA VAL A 222 -2.83 -15.91 -3.26
C VAL A 222 -1.72 -16.94 -3.47
N ARG A 223 -1.49 -17.35 -4.72
CA ARG A 223 -0.41 -18.27 -5.09
C ARG A 223 0.98 -17.72 -4.76
N LEU A 224 1.18 -16.40 -4.91
CA LEU A 224 2.43 -15.75 -4.55
C LEU A 224 2.67 -15.88 -3.05
N VAL A 225 1.68 -15.50 -2.22
CA VAL A 225 1.78 -15.60 -0.76
C VAL A 225 1.97 -17.06 -0.32
N GLU A 226 1.16 -17.99 -0.85
CA GLU A 226 1.30 -19.43 -0.57
C GLU A 226 2.73 -19.91 -0.86
N ARG A 227 3.28 -19.56 -2.02
CA ARG A 227 4.64 -19.97 -2.41
C ARG A 227 5.73 -19.42 -1.49
N PHE A 228 5.61 -18.18 -1.04
CA PHE A 228 6.58 -17.58 -0.12
C PHE A 228 6.47 -18.17 1.29
N VAL A 229 5.25 -18.45 1.77
CA VAL A 229 5.01 -19.17 3.03
C VAL A 229 5.57 -20.59 2.97
N GLU A 230 5.30 -21.33 1.89
CA GLU A 230 5.78 -22.71 1.70
C GLU A 230 7.32 -22.81 1.64
N ARG A 231 7.97 -21.77 1.11
CA ARG A 231 9.43 -21.69 1.01
C ARG A 231 10.10 -21.08 2.24
N ASP A 232 9.32 -20.63 3.21
CA ASP A 232 9.81 -19.88 4.39
C ASP A 232 10.64 -18.64 4.01
N VAL A 233 10.21 -17.94 2.94
CA VAL A 233 10.84 -16.69 2.47
C VAL A 233 9.92 -15.51 2.83
N PRO A 234 10.42 -14.50 3.56
CA PRO A 234 9.67 -13.29 3.85
C PRO A 234 9.13 -12.57 2.61
N LEU A 235 7.85 -12.21 2.67
CA LEU A 235 7.15 -11.37 1.69
C LEU A 235 6.54 -10.16 2.41
N ALA A 236 6.97 -8.97 2.04
CA ALA A 236 6.48 -7.71 2.61
C ALA A 236 5.81 -6.85 1.55
N GLY A 237 4.75 -6.15 1.94
CA GLY A 237 4.14 -5.09 1.14
C GLY A 237 4.49 -3.73 1.72
N PHE A 238 5.04 -2.83 0.91
CA PHE A 238 5.38 -1.47 1.31
C PHE A 238 4.34 -0.48 0.77
N VAL A 239 3.47 0.01 1.64
CA VAL A 239 2.40 0.95 1.26
C VAL A 239 2.78 2.36 1.69
N LYS A 240 3.12 3.22 0.72
CA LYS A 240 3.54 4.62 0.96
C LYS A 240 2.45 5.49 1.60
N ASN A 241 1.20 5.27 1.21
CA ASN A 241 0.06 6.07 1.65
C ASN A 241 -1.06 5.16 2.19
N PRO A 242 -0.89 4.60 3.40
CA PRO A 242 -1.90 3.72 3.98
C PRO A 242 -3.14 4.54 4.40
N ALA A 243 -4.31 4.14 3.90
CA ALA A 243 -5.60 4.75 4.28
C ALA A 243 -6.51 3.74 5.02
N SER A 244 -5.91 2.86 5.82
CA SER A 244 -6.66 1.90 6.65
C SER A 244 -7.50 2.64 7.68
N ARG A 245 -8.70 2.13 7.99
CA ARG A 245 -9.58 2.70 9.02
C ARG A 245 -10.01 1.66 10.05
N THR A 246 -9.24 0.59 10.20
CA THR A 246 -9.60 -0.56 11.06
C THR A 246 -9.59 -0.14 12.53
N ALA A 247 -8.52 0.51 12.98
CA ALA A 247 -8.38 0.94 14.36
C ALA A 247 -9.38 2.06 14.69
N VAL A 248 -9.40 3.12 13.89
CA VAL A 248 -10.31 4.26 14.12
C VAL A 248 -11.79 3.86 14.08
N ARG A 249 -12.19 2.91 13.22
CA ARG A 249 -13.57 2.41 13.19
C ARG A 249 -13.90 1.47 14.35
N ALA A 250 -12.94 0.75 14.89
CA ALA A 250 -13.16 -0.08 16.07
C ALA A 250 -13.34 0.81 17.32
N LEU A 251 -12.49 1.84 17.46
CA LEU A 251 -12.62 2.87 18.49
C LEU A 251 -13.98 3.59 18.43
N ALA A 252 -14.39 4.05 17.24
CA ALA A 252 -15.70 4.68 17.02
C ALA A 252 -16.88 3.80 17.45
N ARG A 253 -16.84 2.50 17.16
CA ARG A 253 -17.88 1.56 17.59
C ARG A 253 -17.90 1.31 19.08
N ALA A 254 -16.77 1.50 19.75
CA ALA A 254 -16.64 1.34 21.18
C ALA A 254 -16.95 2.62 21.96
N GLY A 255 -17.46 3.67 21.29
CA GLY A 255 -17.88 4.92 21.90
C GLY A 255 -16.77 5.97 22.06
N VAL A 256 -15.58 5.71 21.50
CA VAL A 256 -14.51 6.72 21.41
C VAL A 256 -14.76 7.58 20.17
N GLU A 257 -14.61 8.89 20.25
CA GLU A 257 -14.66 9.79 19.08
C GLU A 257 -13.23 10.08 18.60
N PRO A 258 -12.64 9.27 17.70
CA PRO A 258 -11.27 9.50 17.25
C PRO A 258 -11.22 10.77 16.38
N PRO A 259 -10.33 11.74 16.68
CA PRO A 259 -10.12 12.91 15.83
C PRO A 259 -9.39 12.57 14.52
N TRP A 260 -8.84 11.36 14.41
CA TRP A 260 -8.06 10.91 13.27
C TRP A 260 -8.95 10.34 12.17
N PRO A 261 -8.80 10.78 10.91
CA PRO A 261 -9.61 10.29 9.79
C PRO A 261 -9.29 8.83 9.41
N ASP A 262 -8.08 8.37 9.69
CA ASP A 262 -7.58 7.03 9.40
C ASP A 262 -6.49 6.58 10.39
N ASP A 263 -6.13 5.30 10.27
CA ASP A 263 -5.14 4.66 11.14
C ASP A 263 -3.74 5.28 10.95
N ALA A 264 -3.41 5.79 9.77
CA ALA A 264 -2.11 6.38 9.50
C ALA A 264 -1.92 7.69 10.26
N VAL A 265 -2.96 8.53 10.33
CA VAL A 265 -2.92 9.76 11.14
C VAL A 265 -2.84 9.42 12.64
N LEU A 266 -3.56 8.40 13.12
CA LEU A 266 -3.43 7.91 14.50
C LEU A 266 -1.98 7.49 14.82
N PHE A 267 -1.37 6.63 13.99
CA PHE A 267 -0.01 6.17 14.22
C PHE A 267 1.03 7.27 14.03
N THR A 268 0.78 8.22 13.13
CA THR A 268 1.63 9.41 13.01
C THR A 268 1.63 10.17 14.33
N ARG A 269 0.45 10.47 14.90
CA ARG A 269 0.38 11.14 16.21
C ARG A 269 1.03 10.36 17.35
N LEU A 270 0.91 9.03 17.35
CA LEU A 270 1.54 8.18 18.37
C LEU A 270 3.07 8.13 18.31
N LEU A 271 3.65 8.35 17.13
CA LEU A 271 5.08 8.17 16.83
C LEU A 271 5.81 9.49 16.55
N GLU A 272 5.07 10.58 16.30
CA GLU A 272 5.59 11.92 16.08
C GLU A 272 6.30 12.44 17.33
N ARG A 273 7.42 13.12 17.14
CA ARG A 273 8.18 13.72 18.25
C ARG A 273 7.61 15.10 18.55
N THR A 274 7.07 15.29 19.74
CA THR A 274 6.78 16.63 20.26
C THR A 274 8.05 17.21 20.88
N GLU A 275 8.30 18.51 20.73
CA GLU A 275 9.55 19.19 21.14
C GLU A 275 9.89 19.06 22.65
N GLY A 276 8.95 18.60 23.49
CA GLY A 276 9.16 18.32 24.91
C GLY A 276 9.83 16.98 25.25
N ASP A 277 9.96 16.06 24.28
CA ASP A 277 10.44 14.68 24.51
C ASP A 277 11.99 14.56 24.49
N GLY A 278 12.68 15.67 24.23
CA GLY A 278 14.15 15.76 24.16
C GLY A 278 14.85 16.08 25.48
N THR A 279 14.15 16.52 26.52
CA THR A 279 14.79 17.17 27.69
C THR A 279 14.78 16.34 28.98
N ARG A 280 14.24 15.10 28.98
CA ARG A 280 14.17 14.26 30.20
C ARG A 280 15.18 13.11 30.27
N ALA A 281 16.03 12.93 29.26
CA ALA A 281 17.09 11.93 29.28
C ALA A 281 18.47 12.61 29.25
N GLY A 282 18.88 13.26 30.35
CA GLY A 282 20.24 13.81 30.43
C GLY A 282 20.49 14.88 31.49
N SER A 283 20.11 14.67 32.75
CA SER A 283 20.76 15.34 33.89
C SER A 283 20.30 14.76 35.23
N GLY A 284 20.75 13.54 35.52
CA GLY A 284 20.70 12.96 36.86
C GLY A 284 22.07 12.39 37.23
N VAL A 285 22.60 12.84 38.37
CA VAL A 285 23.86 12.45 39.05
C VAL A 285 25.10 13.24 38.57
N GLY A 286 25.79 14.05 39.38
CA GLY A 286 25.83 14.14 40.84
C GLY A 286 26.25 15.52 41.34
N GLY A 287 25.79 15.82 42.56
CA GLY A 287 26.08 17.03 43.32
C GLY A 287 27.46 17.03 44.00
N PRO A 288 27.72 18.05 44.85
CA PRO A 288 29.02 18.67 45.09
C PRO A 288 29.75 18.10 46.32
N ASP A 289 31.07 18.37 46.40
CA ASP A 289 31.95 18.55 47.57
C ASP A 289 33.39 18.45 47.02
N GLY A 290 34.41 19.26 47.32
CA GLY A 290 34.72 20.17 48.42
C GLY A 290 36.26 20.07 48.60
N GLY A 291 37.00 21.17 48.45
CA GLY A 291 38.47 21.21 48.60
C GLY A 291 39.18 22.11 47.61
#